data_AF-A0A5M8PH36-F1
#
_entry.id   AF-A0A5M8PH36-F1
#
_cell.length_a   1.000
_cell.length_b   1.000
_cell.length_c   1.000
_cell.angle_alpha   90.00
_cell.angle_beta   90.00
_cell.angle_gamma   90.00
#
_symmetry.space_group_name_H-M   'P 1'
#
loop_
_entity.id
_entity.type
_entity.pdbx_description
1 polymer ?
#
loop_
_entity_poly.entity_id
_entity_poly.type
_entity_poly.pdbx_seq_one_letter_code
_entity_poly.pdbx_strand_id
1 'polypeptide(L)'
;MSQPKVLFVLSSHNKLGNTGHPTGWYLPELAHPYDVLAPHAEIIIASPAGGEAPLDPSSVEATKNDKASVDFLNNKQSLWKNTEKLSNFVGRAKEFDAIFYVGGHGPMFDLATDETSHQIIREFWESDKIVSAVCHGPAALTQAKLSDGSYLVKGSAVTGFSNAEEDAVNLTAAMPFKLEDELNKNSGGLFEKASEPWAEKVVVSKNGRLVTGQNPASATGVGKALLKALSAK
;
A
#
# COMPACT_ATOMS: atom_id res chain seq x y z
N MET A 1 -21.42 -5.98 16.79
CA MET A 1 -20.78 -6.36 15.52
C MET A 1 -19.39 -6.87 15.84
N SER A 2 -18.87 -7.85 15.10
CA SER A 2 -17.47 -8.28 15.26
C SER A 2 -16.55 -7.10 14.92
N GLN A 3 -15.39 -7.04 15.58
CA GLN A 3 -14.38 -6.04 15.27
C GLN A 3 -13.94 -6.18 13.79
N PRO A 4 -13.84 -5.07 13.02
CA PRO A 4 -13.40 -5.13 11.63
C PRO A 4 -12.03 -5.78 11.48
N LYS A 5 -11.79 -6.44 10.35
CA LYS A 5 -10.51 -7.13 10.08
C LYS A 5 -9.85 -6.60 8.82
N VAL A 6 -8.56 -6.25 8.90
CA VAL A 6 -7.79 -5.65 7.79
C VAL A 6 -6.55 -6.46 7.49
N LEU A 7 -6.35 -6.80 6.22
CA LEU A 7 -5.12 -7.43 5.73
C LEU A 7 -4.15 -6.35 5.25
N PHE A 8 -3.03 -6.21 5.95
CA PHE A 8 -1.92 -5.35 5.53
C PHE A 8 -0.95 -6.20 4.70
N VAL A 9 -0.53 -5.68 3.55
CA VAL A 9 0.41 -6.36 2.65
C VAL A 9 1.69 -5.55 2.55
N LEU A 10 2.81 -6.20 2.89
CA LEU A 10 4.17 -5.67 2.75
C LEU A 10 4.86 -6.34 1.55
N SER A 11 5.77 -5.61 0.91
CA SER A 11 6.68 -6.18 -0.08
C SER A 11 7.67 -7.15 0.57
N SER A 12 8.07 -8.19 -0.16
CA SER A 12 9.20 -9.07 0.16
C SER A 12 10.47 -8.68 -0.62
N HIS A 13 10.42 -7.65 -1.46
CA HIS A 13 11.53 -7.20 -2.29
C HIS A 13 12.49 -6.28 -1.52
N ASN A 14 13.80 -6.55 -1.59
CA ASN A 14 14.78 -5.89 -0.71
C ASN A 14 15.88 -5.08 -1.41
N LYS A 15 15.83 -4.94 -2.74
CA LYS A 15 16.84 -4.20 -3.52
C LYS A 15 16.21 -3.31 -4.59
N LEU A 16 16.81 -2.17 -4.90
CA LEU A 16 16.36 -1.31 -6.00
C LEU A 16 16.84 -1.88 -7.34
N GLY A 17 16.05 -2.78 -7.93
CA GLY A 17 16.36 -3.41 -9.21
C GLY A 17 17.78 -3.97 -9.26
N ASN A 18 18.54 -3.61 -10.29
CA ASN A 18 19.92 -4.06 -10.49
C ASN A 18 20.97 -3.17 -9.81
N THR A 19 20.57 -2.12 -9.09
CA THR A 19 21.53 -1.19 -8.44
C THR A 19 22.21 -1.80 -7.22
N GLY A 20 21.57 -2.80 -6.61
CA GLY A 20 22.04 -3.44 -5.38
C GLY A 20 21.81 -2.62 -4.10
N HIS A 21 21.30 -1.38 -4.20
CA HIS A 21 20.92 -0.59 -3.03
C HIS A 21 19.73 -1.22 -2.30
N PRO A 22 19.75 -1.26 -0.95
CA PRO A 22 18.65 -1.85 -0.18
C PRO A 22 17.37 -1.02 -0.31
N THR A 23 16.22 -1.70 -0.31
CA THR A 23 14.89 -1.10 -0.17
C THR A 23 13.95 -2.08 0.54
N GLY A 24 12.67 -1.78 0.55
CA GLY A 24 11.64 -2.58 1.20
C GLY A 24 10.33 -1.84 1.27
N TRP A 25 9.55 -2.12 2.32
CA TRP A 25 8.44 -1.27 2.73
C TRP A 25 8.93 -0.04 3.51
N TYR A 26 8.18 1.07 3.49
CA TYR A 26 8.58 2.35 4.10
C TYR A 26 8.01 2.52 5.53
N LEU A 27 8.85 2.82 6.53
CA LEU A 27 8.50 2.79 7.96
C LEU A 27 7.17 3.49 8.35
N PRO A 28 7.00 4.81 8.11
CA PRO A 28 5.79 5.53 8.51
C PRO A 28 4.53 5.04 7.79
N GLU A 29 4.67 4.38 6.64
CA GLU A 29 3.54 3.90 5.84
C GLU A 29 2.93 2.61 6.39
N LEU A 30 3.64 1.88 7.24
CA LEU A 30 3.06 0.84 8.09
C LEU A 30 2.68 1.41 9.46
N ALA A 31 3.59 2.17 10.09
CA ALA A 31 3.44 2.62 11.46
C ALA A 31 2.21 3.52 11.65
N HIS A 32 2.03 4.54 10.81
CA HIS A 32 0.96 5.50 11.00
C HIS A 32 -0.44 4.91 10.75
N PRO A 33 -0.69 4.15 9.68
CA PRO A 33 -1.99 3.50 9.50
C PRO A 33 -2.27 2.45 10.59
N TYR A 34 -1.23 1.73 11.03
CA TYR A 34 -1.36 0.76 12.12
C TYR A 34 -1.81 1.45 13.42
N ASP A 35 -1.19 2.55 13.82
CA ASP A 35 -1.54 3.28 15.05
C ASP A 35 -2.98 3.80 15.01
N VAL A 36 -3.47 4.21 13.84
CA VAL A 36 -4.88 4.63 13.66
C VAL A 36 -5.85 3.46 13.74
N LEU A 37 -5.51 2.30 13.17
CA LEU A 37 -6.44 1.19 12.95
C LEU A 37 -6.41 0.13 14.05
N ALA A 38 -5.25 -0.18 14.64
CA ALA A 38 -5.09 -1.26 15.62
C ALA A 38 -6.01 -1.15 16.86
N PRO A 39 -6.38 0.06 17.36
CA PRO A 39 -7.36 0.17 18.45
C PRO A 39 -8.79 -0.23 18.04
N HIS A 40 -9.08 -0.30 16.73
CA HIS A 40 -10.43 -0.41 16.19
C HIS A 40 -10.62 -1.61 15.25
N ALA A 41 -9.55 -2.25 14.80
CA ALA A 41 -9.58 -3.35 13.85
C ALA A 41 -8.52 -4.42 14.19
N GLU A 42 -8.84 -5.67 13.91
CA GLU A 42 -7.85 -6.75 13.88
C GLU A 42 -6.99 -6.56 12.62
N ILE A 43 -5.67 -6.46 12.78
CA ILE A 43 -4.73 -6.30 11.68
C ILE A 43 -3.94 -7.60 11.51
N ILE A 44 -4.02 -8.19 10.32
CA ILE A 44 -3.16 -9.29 9.89
C ILE A 44 -2.15 -8.72 8.89
N ILE A 45 -0.88 -9.11 9.02
CA ILE A 45 0.18 -8.64 8.13
C ILE A 45 0.71 -9.83 7.33
N ALA A 46 0.75 -9.66 6.01
CA ALA A 46 1.25 -10.65 5.07
C ALA A 46 2.30 -10.06 4.13
N SER A 47 3.13 -10.92 3.57
CA SER A 47 4.03 -10.59 2.46
C SER A 47 4.11 -11.76 1.47
N PRO A 48 4.49 -11.54 0.19
CA PRO A 48 4.61 -12.62 -0.79
C PRO A 48 5.40 -13.84 -0.30
N ALA A 49 6.54 -13.60 0.36
CA ALA A 49 7.40 -14.66 0.88
C ALA A 49 6.96 -15.19 2.27
N GLY A 50 6.19 -14.41 3.04
CA GLY A 50 6.03 -14.62 4.48
C GLY A 50 7.34 -14.38 5.24
N GLY A 51 7.32 -14.55 6.56
CA GLY A 51 8.49 -14.32 7.40
C GLY A 51 8.88 -12.85 7.48
N GLU A 52 10.18 -12.54 7.43
CA GLU A 52 10.68 -11.17 7.55
C GLU A 52 10.52 -10.38 6.25
N ALA A 53 9.63 -9.39 6.27
CA ALA A 53 9.47 -8.42 5.20
C ALA A 53 10.55 -7.31 5.33
N PRO A 54 11.33 -7.04 4.26
CA PRO A 54 12.43 -6.09 4.28
C PRO A 54 11.93 -4.66 4.52
N LEU A 55 12.49 -4.00 5.53
CA LEU A 55 12.28 -2.58 5.81
C LEU A 55 13.30 -1.76 5.03
N ASP A 56 12.84 -0.71 4.34
CA ASP A 56 13.72 0.25 3.67
C ASP A 56 14.54 1.05 4.72
N PRO A 57 15.88 0.92 4.75
CA PRO A 57 16.70 1.63 5.73
C PRO A 57 16.64 3.16 5.60
N SER A 58 16.39 3.69 4.40
CA SER A 58 16.26 5.13 4.19
C SER A 58 15.05 5.71 4.93
N SER A 59 13.98 4.91 5.06
CA SER A 59 12.78 5.32 5.80
C SER A 59 13.07 5.49 7.29
N VAL A 60 13.89 4.61 7.87
CA VAL A 60 14.30 4.69 9.28
C VAL A 60 15.05 6.00 9.55
N GLU A 61 16.03 6.32 8.69
CA GLU A 61 16.81 7.55 8.81
C GLU A 61 15.94 8.80 8.61
N ALA A 62 15.08 8.80 7.58
CA ALA A 62 14.17 9.90 7.28
C ALA A 62 13.19 10.19 8.42
N THR A 63 12.79 9.17 9.18
CA THR A 63 11.83 9.30 10.28
C THR A 63 12.43 9.22 11.68
N LYS A 64 13.74 9.41 11.85
CA LYS A 64 14.41 9.34 13.16
C LYS A 64 13.88 10.32 14.21
N ASN A 65 13.22 11.40 13.77
CA ASN A 65 12.59 12.41 14.63
C ASN A 65 11.06 12.27 14.72
N ASP A 66 10.47 11.32 14.00
CA ASP A 66 9.05 11.00 14.12
C ASP A 66 8.85 9.99 15.26
N LYS A 67 8.26 10.46 16.36
CA LYS A 67 8.02 9.65 17.54
C LYS A 67 7.20 8.39 17.24
N ALA A 68 6.19 8.47 16.37
CA ALA A 68 5.35 7.32 16.05
C ALA A 68 6.17 6.23 15.34
N SER A 69 6.95 6.61 14.32
CA SER A 69 7.85 5.68 13.61
C SER A 69 8.92 5.08 14.52
N VAL A 70 9.54 5.89 15.39
CA VAL A 70 10.57 5.42 16.33
C VAL A 70 9.99 4.45 17.36
N ASP A 71 8.84 4.78 17.95
CA ASP A 71 8.16 3.91 18.91
C ASP A 71 7.72 2.60 18.24
N PHE A 72 7.20 2.66 17.01
CA PHE A 72 6.82 1.49 16.23
C PHE A 72 8.04 0.60 15.92
N LEU A 73 9.13 1.19 15.45
CA LEU A 73 10.38 0.49 15.13
C LEU A 73 10.93 -0.28 16.34
N ASN A 74 10.86 0.31 17.53
CA ASN A 74 11.38 -0.29 18.75
C ASN A 74 10.47 -1.38 19.32
N ASN A 75 9.15 -1.22 19.20
CA ASN A 75 8.20 -2.03 19.97
C ASN A 75 7.36 -2.99 19.13
N LYS A 76 7.39 -2.90 17.80
CA LYS A 76 6.49 -3.65 16.90
C LYS A 76 7.21 -4.53 15.87
N GLN A 77 8.51 -4.78 16.02
CA GLN A 77 9.30 -5.56 15.04
C GLN A 77 8.76 -6.93 14.71
N SER A 78 8.11 -7.60 15.67
CA SER A 78 7.52 -8.91 15.43
C SER A 78 6.50 -8.92 14.29
N LEU A 79 5.84 -7.79 14.03
CA LEU A 79 4.82 -7.63 13.00
C LEU A 79 5.34 -7.86 11.58
N TRP A 80 6.49 -7.27 11.23
CA TRP A 80 7.09 -7.46 9.91
C TRP A 80 8.15 -8.57 9.89
N LYS A 81 8.65 -9.02 11.04
CA LYS A 81 9.56 -10.18 11.13
C LYS A 81 8.86 -11.53 10.98
N ASN A 82 7.55 -11.58 11.22
CA ASN A 82 6.76 -12.81 11.20
C ASN A 82 5.47 -12.63 10.38
N THR A 83 5.60 -12.08 9.17
CA THR A 83 4.45 -11.94 8.27
C THR A 83 3.91 -13.31 7.85
N GLU A 84 2.59 -13.39 7.70
CA GLU A 84 1.96 -14.52 7.03
C GLU A 84 2.35 -14.55 5.55
N LYS A 85 2.37 -15.73 4.94
CA LYS A 85 2.57 -15.82 3.50
C LYS A 85 1.32 -15.37 2.77
N LEU A 86 1.45 -14.43 1.83
CA LEU A 86 0.31 -13.83 1.12
C LEU A 86 -0.59 -14.87 0.43
N SER A 87 0.00 -15.94 -0.12
CA SER A 87 -0.74 -17.05 -0.74
C SER A 87 -1.70 -17.77 0.21
N ASN A 88 -1.53 -17.65 1.53
CA ASN A 88 -2.44 -18.24 2.52
C ASN A 88 -3.82 -17.55 2.56
N PHE A 89 -3.99 -16.41 1.87
CA PHE A 89 -5.22 -15.61 1.84
C PHE A 89 -6.01 -15.72 0.54
N VAL A 90 -5.55 -16.53 -0.43
CA VAL A 90 -6.33 -16.82 -1.65
C VAL A 90 -7.66 -17.48 -1.27
N GLY A 91 -8.76 -16.97 -1.82
CA GLY A 91 -10.12 -17.42 -1.55
C GLY A 91 -10.72 -16.94 -0.22
N ARG A 92 -9.99 -16.12 0.55
CA ARG A 92 -10.35 -15.75 1.94
C ARG A 92 -10.76 -14.30 2.11
N ALA A 93 -10.93 -13.54 1.03
CA ALA A 93 -11.32 -12.13 1.07
C ALA A 93 -12.58 -11.85 1.90
N LYS A 94 -13.52 -12.79 1.98
CA LYS A 94 -14.76 -12.66 2.77
C LYS A 94 -14.53 -12.61 4.28
N GLU A 95 -13.38 -13.11 4.77
CA GLU A 95 -12.99 -13.07 6.19
C GLU A 95 -12.53 -11.67 6.63
N PHE A 96 -12.30 -10.75 5.69
CA PHE A 96 -11.77 -9.42 5.94
C PHE A 96 -12.77 -8.34 5.55
N ASP A 97 -12.53 -7.12 6.01
CA ASP A 97 -13.29 -5.93 5.64
C ASP A 97 -12.54 -5.01 4.70
N ALA A 98 -11.21 -5.04 4.75
CA ALA A 98 -10.31 -4.24 3.93
C ALA A 98 -8.96 -4.93 3.69
N ILE A 99 -8.31 -4.56 2.58
CA ILE A 99 -6.90 -4.84 2.29
C ILE A 99 -6.16 -3.52 2.12
N PHE A 100 -4.95 -3.44 2.67
CA PHE A 100 -4.10 -2.26 2.63
C PHE A 100 -2.68 -2.62 2.19
N TYR A 101 -2.24 -2.02 1.09
CA TYR A 101 -0.90 -2.17 0.54
C TYR A 101 0.01 -1.03 1.02
N VAL A 102 1.01 -1.40 1.82
CA VAL A 102 2.05 -0.47 2.29
C VAL A 102 3.00 -0.18 1.13
N GLY A 103 3.48 1.07 1.02
CA GLY A 103 4.44 1.47 0.01
C GLY A 103 5.89 1.26 0.45
N GLY A 104 6.78 2.21 0.11
CA GLY A 104 8.22 1.97 -0.12
C GLY A 104 8.47 1.51 -1.55
N HIS A 105 9.72 1.47 -2.03
CA HIS A 105 9.96 1.13 -3.44
C HIS A 105 9.82 -0.37 -3.76
N GLY A 106 9.86 -1.25 -2.76
CA GLY A 106 9.73 -2.71 -2.94
C GLY A 106 8.52 -3.18 -3.78
N PRO A 107 7.28 -2.73 -3.50
CA PRO A 107 6.05 -3.02 -4.25
C PRO A 107 6.15 -2.87 -5.77
N MET A 108 7.00 -1.97 -6.28
CA MET A 108 7.21 -1.79 -7.72
C MET A 108 7.78 -3.04 -8.39
N PHE A 109 8.52 -3.87 -7.65
CA PHE A 109 9.27 -5.00 -8.17
C PHE A 109 8.62 -6.35 -7.94
N ASP A 110 7.92 -6.55 -6.83
CA ASP A 110 7.22 -7.80 -6.55
C ASP A 110 5.71 -7.65 -6.71
N LEU A 111 5.07 -6.78 -5.91
CA LEU A 111 3.62 -6.71 -5.82
C LEU A 111 2.94 -6.23 -7.12
N ALA A 112 3.62 -5.43 -7.94
CA ALA A 112 3.14 -5.00 -9.26
C ALA A 112 3.06 -6.13 -10.31
N THR A 113 3.73 -7.26 -10.05
CA THR A 113 3.81 -8.41 -10.96
C THR A 113 3.36 -9.73 -10.33
N ASP A 114 3.03 -9.71 -9.04
CA ASP A 114 2.61 -10.88 -8.29
C ASP A 114 1.16 -11.26 -8.63
N GLU A 115 0.99 -12.34 -9.37
CA GLU A 115 -0.33 -12.87 -9.77
C GLU A 115 -1.21 -13.26 -8.57
N THR A 116 -0.61 -13.71 -7.47
CA THR A 116 -1.32 -14.02 -6.22
C THR A 116 -1.86 -12.75 -5.59
N SER A 117 -1.03 -11.70 -5.53
CA SER A 117 -1.44 -10.36 -5.07
C SER A 117 -2.60 -9.83 -5.91
N HIS A 118 -2.49 -9.87 -7.24
CA HIS A 118 -3.55 -9.42 -8.15
C HIS A 118 -4.85 -10.22 -7.98
N GLN A 119 -4.76 -11.54 -7.78
CA GLN A 119 -5.91 -12.38 -7.50
C GLN A 119 -6.60 -11.96 -6.19
N ILE A 120 -5.85 -11.78 -5.12
CA ILE A 120 -6.41 -11.39 -3.81
C ILE A 120 -7.07 -10.00 -3.92
N ILE A 121 -6.44 -9.04 -4.59
CA ILE A 121 -7.03 -7.72 -4.83
C ILE A 121 -8.39 -7.84 -5.53
N ARG A 122 -8.47 -8.66 -6.59
CA ARG A 122 -9.73 -8.94 -7.30
C ARG A 122 -10.77 -9.55 -6.36
N GLU A 123 -10.39 -10.55 -5.56
CA GLU A 123 -11.30 -11.21 -4.61
C GLU A 123 -11.85 -10.25 -3.56
N PHE A 124 -11.01 -9.36 -3.01
CA PHE A 124 -11.44 -8.28 -2.10
C PHE A 124 -12.42 -7.34 -2.79
N TRP A 125 -12.10 -6.91 -4.01
CA TRP A 125 -12.96 -6.01 -4.77
C TRP A 125 -14.32 -6.63 -5.13
N GLU A 126 -14.33 -7.88 -5.60
CA GLU A 126 -15.56 -8.56 -5.99
C GLU A 126 -16.38 -9.07 -4.79
N SER A 127 -15.78 -9.09 -3.60
CA SER A 127 -16.46 -9.41 -2.33
C SER A 127 -16.92 -8.17 -1.55
N ASP A 128 -17.06 -7.02 -2.21
CA ASP A 128 -17.49 -5.76 -1.61
C ASP A 128 -16.62 -5.26 -0.45
N LYS A 129 -15.32 -5.59 -0.48
CA LYS A 129 -14.34 -5.13 0.51
C LYS A 129 -13.66 -3.84 0.05
N ILE A 130 -13.00 -3.19 0.99
CA ILE A 130 -12.22 -1.97 0.74
C ILE A 130 -10.83 -2.37 0.25
N VAL A 131 -10.36 -1.76 -0.83
CA VAL A 131 -8.99 -1.89 -1.34
C VAL A 131 -8.29 -0.57 -1.11
N SER A 132 -7.10 -0.62 -0.55
CA SER A 132 -6.36 0.59 -0.20
C SER A 132 -4.85 0.44 -0.36
N ALA A 133 -4.17 1.56 -0.60
CA ALA A 133 -2.73 1.58 -0.77
C ALA A 133 -2.14 2.99 -0.54
N VAL A 134 -0.84 3.09 -0.27
CA VAL A 134 -0.14 4.39 -0.14
C VAL A 134 1.22 4.38 -0.84
N CYS A 135 1.67 5.55 -1.32
CA CYS A 135 2.99 5.75 -1.92
C CYS A 135 3.17 4.88 -3.17
N HIS A 136 4.09 3.91 -3.16
CA HIS A 136 4.18 2.90 -4.23
C HIS A 136 3.39 1.62 -3.98
N GLY A 137 2.71 1.47 -2.85
CA GLY A 137 1.74 0.39 -2.64
C GLY A 137 0.70 0.27 -3.78
N PRO A 138 0.19 1.38 -4.36
CA PRO A 138 -0.64 1.37 -5.56
C PRO A 138 -0.05 0.67 -6.78
N ALA A 139 1.26 0.38 -6.82
CA ALA A 139 1.88 -0.43 -7.86
C ALA A 139 1.19 -1.80 -8.00
N ALA A 140 0.76 -2.39 -6.89
CA ALA A 140 -0.02 -3.64 -6.88
C ALA A 140 -1.39 -3.51 -7.57
N LEU A 141 -1.93 -2.30 -7.70
CA LEU A 141 -3.21 -2.03 -8.34
C LEU A 141 -3.08 -1.78 -9.84
N THR A 142 -1.86 -1.52 -10.34
CA THR A 142 -1.64 -1.14 -11.75
C THR A 142 -2.03 -2.26 -12.71
N GLN A 143 -1.74 -3.52 -12.37
CA GLN A 143 -2.09 -4.69 -13.19
C GLN A 143 -3.23 -5.54 -12.62
N ALA A 144 -3.82 -5.13 -11.49
CA ALA A 144 -4.98 -5.81 -10.92
C ALA A 144 -6.21 -5.65 -11.83
N LYS A 145 -6.70 -6.78 -12.35
CA LYS A 145 -7.88 -6.86 -13.22
C LYS A 145 -9.01 -7.62 -12.55
N LEU A 146 -10.24 -7.20 -12.84
CA LEU A 146 -11.46 -7.87 -12.41
C LEU A 146 -11.75 -9.09 -13.30
N SER A 147 -12.73 -9.89 -12.91
CA SER A 147 -13.15 -11.09 -13.66
C SER A 147 -13.67 -10.78 -15.08
N ASP A 148 -14.12 -9.54 -15.31
CA ASP A 148 -14.51 -9.04 -16.64
C ASP A 148 -13.31 -8.58 -17.50
N GLY A 149 -12.08 -8.66 -16.98
CA GLY A 149 -10.84 -8.26 -17.65
C GLY A 149 -10.53 -6.75 -17.57
N SER A 150 -11.41 -5.93 -17.00
CA SER A 150 -11.15 -4.51 -16.78
C SER A 150 -10.17 -4.28 -15.63
N TYR A 151 -9.39 -3.20 -15.69
CA TYR A 151 -8.56 -2.77 -14.57
C TYR A 151 -9.44 -2.37 -13.38
N LEU A 152 -9.09 -2.77 -12.17
CA LEU A 152 -9.83 -2.40 -10.96
C LEU A 152 -9.97 -0.87 -10.83
N VAL A 153 -8.91 -0.14 -11.16
CA VAL A 153 -8.87 1.33 -11.06
C VAL A 153 -9.62 2.05 -12.19
N LYS A 154 -10.14 1.35 -13.20
CA LYS A 154 -10.79 1.97 -14.37
C LYS A 154 -11.96 2.87 -13.96
N GLY A 155 -11.93 4.13 -14.43
CA GLY A 155 -12.96 5.12 -14.13
C GLY A 155 -13.02 5.48 -12.64
N SER A 156 -11.89 5.47 -11.95
CA SER A 156 -11.77 5.81 -10.52
C SER A 156 -10.69 6.86 -10.34
N ALA A 157 -10.97 7.88 -9.52
CA ALA A 157 -9.91 8.74 -9.01
C ALA A 157 -8.94 7.91 -8.14
N VAL A 158 -7.64 8.08 -8.38
CA VAL A 158 -6.55 7.41 -7.67
C VAL A 158 -5.35 8.33 -7.50
N THR A 159 -4.51 8.05 -6.51
CA THR A 159 -3.19 8.68 -6.34
C THR A 159 -2.15 7.61 -6.02
N GLY A 160 -0.87 8.00 -6.08
CA GLY A 160 0.30 7.22 -5.68
C GLY A 160 1.52 8.13 -5.75
N PHE A 161 2.71 7.61 -5.49
CA PHE A 161 3.94 8.40 -5.53
C PHE A 161 4.09 9.05 -6.91
N SER A 162 4.25 10.36 -6.94
CA SER A 162 4.24 11.12 -8.19
C SER A 162 5.59 11.01 -8.92
N ASN A 163 5.55 11.20 -10.23
CA ASN A 163 6.78 11.27 -11.04
C ASN A 163 7.72 12.38 -10.54
N ALA A 164 7.17 13.51 -10.08
CA ALA A 164 7.96 14.62 -9.56
C ALA A 164 8.68 14.26 -8.26
N GLU A 165 8.04 13.47 -7.39
CA GLU A 165 8.67 12.97 -6.16
C GLU A 165 9.73 11.90 -6.48
N GLU A 166 9.48 11.02 -7.47
CA GLU A 166 10.45 10.01 -7.93
C GLU A 166 11.72 10.65 -8.52
N ASP A 167 11.53 11.67 -9.36
CA ASP A 167 12.64 12.43 -9.93
C ASP A 167 13.44 13.15 -8.84
N ALA A 168 12.77 13.70 -7.81
CA ALA A 168 13.41 14.39 -6.69
C ALA A 168 14.30 13.47 -5.82
N VAL A 169 13.99 12.18 -5.75
CA VAL A 169 14.84 11.18 -5.05
C VAL A 169 15.86 10.51 -5.97
N ASN A 170 15.91 10.88 -7.26
CA ASN A 170 16.82 10.35 -8.28
C ASN A 170 16.71 8.82 -8.48
N LEU A 171 15.52 8.24 -8.31
CA LEU A 171 15.31 6.79 -8.44
C LEU A 171 14.49 6.39 -9.67
N THR A 172 14.03 7.35 -10.47
CA THR A 172 13.23 7.11 -11.69
C THR A 172 13.86 6.07 -12.62
N ALA A 173 15.17 6.12 -12.84
CA ALA A 173 15.87 5.17 -13.72
C ALA A 173 16.01 3.75 -13.14
N ALA A 174 15.84 3.60 -11.83
CA ALA A 174 15.85 2.30 -11.17
C ALA A 174 14.46 1.62 -11.15
N MET A 175 13.39 2.39 -11.40
CA MET A 175 12.03 1.87 -11.37
C MET A 175 11.69 1.09 -12.65
N PRO A 176 10.95 -0.03 -12.54
CA PRO A 176 10.56 -0.84 -13.70
C PRO A 176 9.55 -0.12 -14.61
N PHE A 177 8.79 0.82 -14.05
CA PHE A 177 7.86 1.70 -14.76
C PHE A 177 7.58 2.95 -13.91
N LYS A 178 6.93 3.94 -14.50
CA LYS A 178 6.47 5.15 -13.80
C LYS A 178 5.08 4.92 -13.19
N LEU A 179 4.97 4.95 -11.87
CA LEU A 179 3.74 4.63 -11.16
C LEU A 179 2.59 5.56 -11.53
N GLU A 180 2.83 6.87 -11.51
CA GLU A 180 1.84 7.89 -11.90
C GLU A 180 1.31 7.64 -13.32
N ASP A 181 2.21 7.39 -14.29
CA ASP A 181 1.81 7.19 -15.69
C ASP A 181 0.93 5.94 -15.86
N GLU A 182 1.30 4.83 -15.23
CA GLU A 182 0.57 3.57 -15.35
C GLU A 182 -0.79 3.63 -14.63
N LEU A 183 -0.87 4.25 -13.45
CA LEU A 183 -2.14 4.50 -12.76
C LEU A 183 -3.02 5.47 -13.55
N ASN A 184 -2.46 6.53 -14.11
CA ASN A 184 -3.22 7.50 -14.90
C ASN A 184 -3.81 6.83 -16.15
N LYS A 185 -3.01 6.03 -16.86
CA LYS A 185 -3.47 5.24 -18.01
C LYS A 185 -4.59 4.27 -17.62
N ASN A 186 -4.41 3.47 -16.58
CA ASN A 186 -5.34 2.38 -16.23
C ASN A 186 -6.61 2.88 -15.55
N SER A 187 -6.56 4.06 -14.90
CA SER A 187 -7.74 4.75 -14.35
C SER A 187 -8.56 5.50 -15.41
N GLY A 188 -8.00 5.74 -16.60
CA GLY A 188 -8.64 6.51 -17.67
C GLY A 188 -8.43 8.02 -17.55
N GLY A 189 -7.27 8.45 -17.08
CA GLY A 189 -6.89 9.86 -16.94
C GLY A 189 -7.28 10.49 -15.60
N LEU A 190 -7.50 9.67 -14.56
CA LEU A 190 -8.06 10.11 -13.27
C LEU A 190 -7.03 10.02 -12.13
N PHE A 191 -5.74 10.12 -12.46
CA PHE A 191 -4.72 10.27 -11.43
C PHE A 191 -4.77 11.69 -10.85
N GLU A 192 -4.87 11.78 -9.53
CA GLU A 192 -4.79 13.03 -8.79
C GLU A 192 -3.48 13.08 -7.99
N LYS A 193 -2.94 14.28 -7.80
CA LYS A 193 -1.80 14.53 -6.92
C LYS A 193 -1.98 15.83 -6.16
N ALA A 194 -1.24 15.98 -5.07
CA ALA A 194 -1.07 17.25 -4.39
C ALA A 194 -0.46 18.29 -5.34
N SER A 195 -0.69 19.57 -5.04
CA SER A 195 -0.09 20.67 -5.79
C SER A 195 1.44 20.69 -5.68
N GLU A 196 1.96 20.29 -4.52
CA GLU A 196 3.39 20.26 -4.22
C GLU A 196 3.83 18.83 -3.86
N PRO A 197 5.03 18.40 -4.30
CA PRO A 197 5.66 17.17 -3.80
C PRO A 197 5.68 17.11 -2.27
N TRP A 198 5.57 15.91 -1.71
CA TRP A 198 5.62 15.63 -0.27
C TRP A 198 4.42 16.12 0.55
N ALA A 199 3.49 16.87 -0.05
CA ALA A 199 2.25 17.24 0.61
C ALA A 199 1.29 16.05 0.73
N GLU A 200 0.48 16.04 1.78
CA GLU A 200 -0.55 15.02 1.99
C GLU A 200 -1.59 15.06 0.84
N LYS A 201 -1.87 13.89 0.26
CA LYS A 201 -2.96 13.67 -0.67
C LYS A 201 -3.52 12.28 -0.48
N VAL A 202 -4.78 12.23 -0.06
CA VAL A 202 -5.58 11.00 0.02
C VAL A 202 -6.73 11.13 -0.96
N VAL A 203 -6.91 10.11 -1.79
CA VAL A 203 -8.03 9.99 -2.73
C VAL A 203 -8.91 8.84 -2.29
N VAL A 204 -10.18 9.14 -2.07
CA VAL A 204 -11.21 8.16 -1.73
C VAL A 204 -12.23 8.13 -2.87
N SER A 205 -12.39 7.00 -3.52
CA SER A 205 -13.29 6.83 -4.66
C SER A 205 -14.18 5.59 -4.51
N LYS A 206 -15.09 5.38 -5.48
CA LYS A 206 -16.03 4.25 -5.53
C LYS A 206 -16.78 4.04 -4.20
N ASN A 207 -17.41 5.12 -3.72
CA ASN A 207 -18.20 5.12 -2.47
C ASN A 207 -17.41 4.67 -1.23
N GLY A 208 -16.12 5.02 -1.14
CA GLY A 208 -15.28 4.71 0.02
C GLY A 208 -14.56 3.35 -0.05
N ARG A 209 -14.70 2.62 -1.17
CA ARG A 209 -14.13 1.28 -1.32
C ARG A 209 -12.74 1.26 -1.95
N LEU A 210 -12.32 2.35 -2.57
CA LEU A 210 -10.95 2.52 -3.06
C LEU A 210 -10.32 3.73 -2.36
N VAL A 211 -9.24 3.48 -1.60
CA VAL A 211 -8.53 4.53 -0.84
C VAL A 211 -7.06 4.51 -1.23
N THR A 212 -6.55 5.59 -1.80
CA THR A 212 -5.13 5.70 -2.17
C THR A 212 -4.49 6.92 -1.54
N GLY A 213 -3.24 6.82 -1.12
CA GLY A 213 -2.44 7.93 -0.59
C GLY A 213 -1.18 8.16 -1.42
N GLN A 214 -0.78 9.41 -1.59
CA GLN A 214 0.30 9.78 -2.51
C GLN A 214 1.69 9.37 -2.02
N ASN A 215 2.01 9.55 -0.74
CA ASN A 215 3.39 9.53 -0.24
C ASN A 215 3.39 9.23 1.29
N PRO A 216 4.55 9.17 1.96
CA PRO A 216 4.61 8.93 3.41
C PRO A 216 3.77 9.91 4.24
N ALA A 217 3.70 11.18 3.85
CA ALA A 217 2.88 12.19 4.55
C ALA A 217 1.38 11.88 4.49
N SER A 218 0.95 11.06 3.53
CA SER A 218 -0.44 10.65 3.35
C SER A 218 -0.82 9.41 4.18
N ALA A 219 0.13 8.74 4.83
CA ALA A 219 -0.10 7.47 5.52
C ALA A 219 -1.14 7.58 6.64
N THR A 220 -1.00 8.58 7.53
CA THR A 220 -2.00 8.83 8.59
C THR A 220 -3.39 9.10 8.00
N GLY A 221 -3.45 9.87 6.91
CA GLY A 221 -4.70 10.19 6.22
C GLY A 221 -5.39 8.96 5.63
N VAL A 222 -4.62 8.03 5.04
CA VAL A 222 -5.14 6.73 4.57
C VAL A 222 -5.69 5.91 5.72
N GLY A 223 -4.98 5.81 6.86
CA GLY A 223 -5.47 5.13 8.06
C GLY A 223 -6.81 5.68 8.55
N LYS A 224 -6.95 7.01 8.58
CA LYS A 224 -8.21 7.68 8.97
C LYS A 224 -9.34 7.43 7.97
N ALA A 225 -9.04 7.46 6.68
CA ALA A 225 -10.02 7.16 5.62
C ALA A 225 -10.51 5.71 5.71
N LEU A 226 -9.61 4.77 5.96
CA LEU A 226 -9.95 3.36 6.22
C LEU A 226 -10.85 3.21 7.45
N LEU A 227 -10.49 3.81 8.59
CA LEU A 227 -11.29 3.74 9.81
C LEU A 227 -12.72 4.27 9.56
N LYS A 228 -12.85 5.38 8.84
CA LYS A 228 -14.15 5.94 8.45
C LYS A 228 -14.95 4.98 7.57
N ALA A 229 -14.31 4.37 6.57
CA ALA A 229 -14.97 3.43 5.67
C ALA A 229 -15.42 2.14 6.37
N LEU A 230 -14.61 1.63 7.31
CA LEU A 230 -14.95 0.47 8.15
C LEU A 230 -16.12 0.76 9.10
N SER A 231 -16.24 2.01 9.57
CA SER A 231 -17.31 2.42 10.50
C SER A 231 -18.66 2.73 9.81
N ALA A 232 -18.69 2.81 8.48
CA ALA A 232 -19.88 3.11 7.70
C ALA A 232 -20.65 1.85 7.24
N LYS A 233 -20.15 0.66 7.60
CA LYS A 233 -20.79 -0.64 7.40
C LYS A 233 -21.68 -1.00 8.59
#